data_AF-A0A936ITF6-F1
#
_entry.id   AF-A0A936ITF6-F1
#
_cell.length_a   1.000
_cell.length_b   1.000
_cell.length_c   1.000
_cell.angle_alpha   90.00
_cell.angle_beta   90.00
_cell.angle_gamma   90.00
#
_symmetry.space_group_name_H-M   'P 1'
#
loop_
_entity.id
_entity.type
_entity.pdbx_description
1 polymer ?
#
loop_
_entity_poly.entity_id
_entity_poly.type
_entity_poly.pdbx_seq_one_letter_code
_entity_poly.pdbx_strand_id
1 'polypeptide(L)'
;MSLSRVVLAFALHLPVFAQAPNLDLFRQAPPAVDAALRERIAGFYQAHVDGKFRDADQYVAEDTKDFFFERSKPRYLSFEIQRIDYTNEQFTAATATMLVEQNIMVPGFAGKPVKIPVPSHWKVESDGQWYWWVDQSKLNVTPFGEMKPGPGARTGRLPDKLPTVEDIHKAVRANREAVALSASMAGLETVEIANGLPGPVRLELAMGQIRGISASLDKTSLASGETAVLTFNSEGSVSRQYQSRMHLVTVRVHPTNQTISLKLTVGP
;
A
#
# COMPACT_ATOMS: atom_id res chain seq x y z
N MET A 1 9.58 -98.06 -1.91
CA MET A 1 10.88 -97.49 -1.46
C MET A 1 11.26 -96.45 -2.51
N SER A 2 10.77 -95.22 -2.39
CA SER A 2 11.29 -94.10 -1.57
C SER A 2 12.38 -93.31 -2.29
N LEU A 3 12.16 -91.99 -2.29
CA LEU A 3 13.05 -90.86 -2.58
C LEU A 3 13.30 -90.52 -4.05
N SER A 4 13.39 -89.26 -4.47
CA SER A 4 12.97 -87.94 -3.97
C SER A 4 13.52 -86.95 -5.00
N ARG A 5 12.68 -86.09 -5.59
CA ARG A 5 13.17 -84.83 -6.16
C ARG A 5 12.26 -83.70 -5.72
N VAL A 6 12.83 -82.89 -4.86
CA VAL A 6 12.27 -81.70 -4.20
C VAL A 6 12.05 -80.62 -5.25
N VAL A 7 10.80 -80.17 -5.36
CA VAL A 7 10.42 -78.93 -6.04
C VAL A 7 10.60 -77.80 -5.03
N LEU A 8 11.57 -76.91 -5.28
CA LEU A 8 11.74 -75.70 -4.46
C LEU A 8 10.73 -74.65 -4.94
N ALA A 9 9.65 -74.45 -4.19
CA ALA A 9 8.73 -73.34 -4.38
C ALA A 9 9.33 -72.08 -3.75
N PHE A 10 9.72 -71.10 -4.56
CA PHE A 10 10.04 -69.76 -4.08
C PHE A 10 8.73 -69.01 -3.82
N ALA A 11 8.41 -68.81 -2.54
CA ALA A 11 7.32 -67.96 -2.11
C ALA A 11 7.66 -66.49 -2.41
N LEU A 12 6.87 -65.86 -3.29
CA LEU A 12 6.87 -64.41 -3.48
C LEU A 12 6.27 -63.77 -2.23
N HIS A 13 7.10 -63.21 -1.36
CA HIS A 13 6.66 -62.31 -0.29
C HIS A 13 6.88 -60.88 -0.76
N LEU A 14 5.79 -60.23 -1.19
CA LEU A 14 5.73 -58.78 -1.35
C LEU A 14 5.77 -58.14 0.04
N PRO A 15 6.81 -57.34 0.39
CA PRO A 15 6.71 -56.50 1.55
C PRO A 15 5.77 -55.33 1.21
N VAL A 16 4.68 -55.24 1.97
CA VAL A 16 3.82 -54.07 2.06
C VAL A 16 4.67 -52.90 2.54
N PHE A 17 4.96 -51.93 1.66
CA PHE A 17 5.42 -50.62 2.09
C PHE A 17 4.18 -49.78 2.44
N ALA A 18 3.88 -49.72 3.74
CA ALA A 18 2.99 -48.72 4.30
C ALA A 18 3.75 -47.96 5.39
N GLN A 19 4.20 -46.75 5.07
CA GLN A 19 4.20 -45.55 5.91
C GLN A 19 4.71 -44.34 5.10
N ALA A 20 3.99 -43.22 5.25
CA ALA A 20 3.87 -42.10 4.32
C ALA A 20 5.15 -41.26 4.11
N PRO A 21 5.32 -40.58 2.96
CA PRO A 21 6.18 -39.42 2.91
C PRO A 21 5.40 -38.18 3.36
N ASN A 22 6.04 -37.44 4.26
CA ASN A 22 5.67 -36.08 4.63
C ASN A 22 5.29 -35.25 3.38
N LEU A 23 4.35 -34.31 3.55
CA LEU A 23 4.19 -33.17 2.67
C LEU A 23 5.52 -32.38 2.68
N ASP A 24 6.49 -32.81 1.87
CA ASP A 24 7.66 -32.01 1.53
C ASP A 24 7.16 -30.84 0.69
N LEU A 25 6.77 -29.77 1.39
CA LEU A 25 6.56 -28.42 0.85
C LEU A 25 7.82 -27.86 0.17
N PHE A 26 8.93 -28.61 0.16
CA PHE A 26 10.23 -28.27 -0.40
C PHE A 26 10.67 -29.37 -1.38
N ARG A 27 10.22 -29.28 -2.63
CA ARG A 27 10.68 -30.19 -3.69
C ARG A 27 12.13 -29.87 -4.05
N GLN A 28 13.06 -30.75 -3.65
CA GLN A 28 14.46 -30.61 -3.99
C GLN A 28 14.71 -31.10 -5.43
N ALA A 29 15.15 -30.20 -6.31
CA ALA A 29 15.51 -30.56 -7.67
C ALA A 29 16.84 -31.34 -7.71
N PRO A 30 17.09 -32.13 -8.77
CA PRO A 30 18.41 -32.71 -9.01
C PRO A 30 19.51 -31.64 -8.98
N PRO A 31 20.68 -31.89 -8.35
CA PRO A 31 21.72 -30.86 -8.16
C PRO A 31 22.17 -30.15 -9.45
N ALA A 32 22.22 -30.87 -10.57
CA ALA A 32 22.58 -30.29 -11.85
C ALA A 32 21.52 -29.31 -12.38
N VAL A 33 20.24 -29.60 -12.18
CA VAL A 33 19.13 -28.72 -12.57
C VAL A 33 19.16 -27.44 -11.72
N ASP A 34 19.38 -27.59 -10.41
CA ASP A 34 19.47 -26.46 -9.49
C ASP A 34 20.69 -25.57 -9.76
N ALA A 35 21.85 -26.17 -10.02
CA ALA A 35 23.04 -25.42 -10.41
C ALA A 35 22.83 -24.64 -11.71
N ALA A 36 22.25 -25.26 -12.74
CA ALA A 36 21.98 -24.62 -14.02
C ALA A 36 21.02 -23.42 -13.88
N LEU A 37 19.95 -23.56 -13.07
CA LEU A 37 19.04 -22.46 -12.79
C LEU A 37 19.74 -21.32 -12.03
N ARG A 38 20.51 -21.64 -10.99
CA ARG A 38 21.26 -20.63 -10.20
C ARG A 38 22.26 -19.86 -11.04
N GLU A 39 22.95 -20.52 -11.97
CA GLU A 39 23.87 -19.88 -12.90
C GLU A 39 23.15 -18.85 -13.79
N ARG A 40 22.00 -19.23 -14.36
CA ARG A 40 21.19 -18.34 -15.20
C ARG A 40 20.60 -17.17 -14.40
N ILE A 41 20.15 -17.42 -13.17
CA ILE A 41 19.73 -16.37 -12.22
C ILE A 41 20.89 -15.40 -11.97
N ALA A 42 22.06 -15.92 -11.61
CA ALA A 42 23.22 -15.09 -11.29
C ALA A 42 23.61 -14.19 -12.47
N GLY A 43 23.64 -14.72 -13.70
CA GLY A 43 23.92 -13.94 -14.90
C GLY A 43 22.92 -12.80 -15.14
N PHE A 44 21.62 -13.08 -15.03
CA PHE A 44 20.57 -12.07 -15.20
C PHE A 44 20.65 -10.94 -14.15
N TYR A 45 20.80 -11.29 -12.87
CA TYR A 45 20.86 -10.29 -11.80
C TYR A 45 22.20 -9.56 -11.77
N GLN A 46 23.32 -10.20 -12.16
CA GLN A 46 24.60 -9.52 -12.31
C GLN A 46 24.53 -8.44 -13.39
N ALA A 47 23.87 -8.71 -14.52
CA ALA A 47 23.65 -7.69 -15.55
C ALA A 47 22.86 -6.47 -15.02
N HIS A 48 21.97 -6.66 -14.05
CA HIS A 48 21.25 -5.57 -13.37
C HIS A 48 22.13 -4.80 -12.36
N VAL A 49 23.06 -5.48 -11.68
CA VAL A 49 24.05 -4.83 -10.80
C VAL A 49 25.03 -3.98 -11.61
N ASP A 50 25.51 -4.55 -12.72
CA ASP A 50 26.43 -3.90 -13.66
C ASP A 50 25.76 -2.76 -14.44
N GLY A 51 24.42 -2.70 -14.47
CA GLY A 51 23.66 -1.77 -15.29
C GLY A 51 23.73 -2.08 -16.79
N LYS A 52 24.16 -3.29 -17.16
CA LYS A 52 24.28 -3.76 -18.54
C LYS A 52 23.02 -4.51 -18.95
N PHE A 53 21.90 -3.80 -19.03
CA PHE A 53 20.59 -4.42 -19.26
C PHE A 53 20.44 -5.14 -20.59
N ARG A 54 21.26 -4.83 -21.60
CA ARG A 54 21.28 -5.57 -22.88
C ARG A 54 21.87 -6.97 -22.70
N ASP A 55 22.84 -7.12 -21.81
CA ASP A 55 23.44 -8.43 -21.50
C ASP A 55 22.46 -9.33 -20.73
N ALA A 56 21.45 -8.74 -20.07
CA ALA A 56 20.40 -9.49 -19.41
C ALA A 56 19.43 -10.18 -20.39
N ASP A 57 19.32 -9.68 -21.63
CA ASP A 57 18.37 -10.17 -22.65
C ASP A 57 18.58 -11.66 -22.99
N GLN A 58 19.83 -12.14 -22.95
CA GLN A 58 20.16 -13.55 -23.19
C GLN A 58 19.56 -14.53 -22.16
N TYR A 59 19.08 -14.00 -21.02
CA TYR A 59 18.42 -14.77 -19.97
C TYR A 59 16.90 -14.60 -19.99
N VAL A 60 16.34 -13.82 -20.92
CA VAL A 60 14.90 -13.53 -21.02
C VAL A 60 14.25 -14.43 -22.05
N ALA A 61 13.14 -15.03 -21.66
CA ALA A 61 12.31 -15.88 -22.51
C ALA A 61 11.84 -15.11 -23.74
N GLU A 62 11.79 -15.76 -24.90
CA GLU A 62 11.48 -15.09 -26.18
C GLU A 62 10.11 -14.37 -26.12
N ASP A 63 9.12 -15.00 -25.51
CA ASP A 63 7.76 -14.45 -25.33
C ASP A 63 7.66 -13.30 -24.30
N THR A 64 8.74 -13.03 -23.58
CA THR A 64 8.81 -11.98 -22.54
C THR A 64 9.74 -10.84 -22.94
N LYS A 65 10.47 -10.94 -24.06
CA LYS A 65 11.47 -9.94 -24.47
C LYS A 65 10.89 -8.54 -24.65
N ASP A 66 9.81 -8.40 -25.39
CA ASP A 66 9.18 -7.08 -25.63
C ASP A 66 8.79 -6.42 -24.30
N PHE A 67 8.14 -7.20 -23.41
CA PHE A 67 7.80 -6.74 -22.07
C PHE A 67 9.04 -6.32 -21.27
N PHE A 68 10.12 -7.10 -21.34
CA PHE A 68 11.38 -6.75 -20.69
C PHE A 68 11.92 -5.42 -21.22
N PHE A 69 11.95 -5.20 -22.53
CA PHE A 69 12.48 -3.98 -23.15
C PHE A 69 11.69 -2.72 -22.78
N GLU A 70 10.36 -2.79 -22.79
CA GLU A 70 9.48 -1.66 -22.50
C GLU A 70 9.52 -1.19 -21.04
N ARG A 71 9.84 -2.10 -20.11
CA ARG A 71 9.82 -1.81 -18.68
C ARG A 71 11.07 -1.06 -18.21
N SER A 72 10.88 -0.20 -17.21
CA SER A 72 11.98 0.42 -16.47
C SER A 72 12.76 -0.65 -15.71
N LYS A 73 14.09 -0.65 -15.88
CA LYS A 73 14.99 -1.64 -15.28
C LYS A 73 15.75 -0.95 -14.15
N PRO A 74 15.43 -1.23 -12.87
CA PRO A 74 16.19 -0.67 -11.77
C PRO A 74 17.60 -1.27 -11.79
N ARG A 75 18.60 -0.41 -11.53
CA ARG A 75 19.94 -0.89 -11.22
C ARG A 75 19.95 -1.39 -9.77
N TYR A 76 20.45 -2.61 -9.57
CA TYR A 76 20.64 -3.16 -8.23
C TYR A 76 22.04 -2.86 -7.71
N LEU A 77 22.19 -2.82 -6.39
CA LEU A 77 23.47 -2.70 -5.70
C LEU A 77 24.05 -4.09 -5.40
N SER A 78 23.18 -5.02 -5.00
CA SER A 78 23.52 -6.41 -4.72
C SER A 78 22.28 -7.30 -4.92
N PHE A 79 22.49 -8.62 -5.01
CA PHE A 79 21.42 -9.61 -5.02
C PHE A 79 21.82 -10.87 -4.26
N GLU A 80 20.81 -11.57 -3.75
CA GLU A 80 20.96 -12.86 -3.07
C GLU A 80 19.76 -13.75 -3.42
N ILE A 81 20.00 -15.03 -3.71
CA ILE A 81 18.93 -16.02 -3.89
C ILE A 81 18.52 -16.51 -2.50
N GLN A 82 17.35 -16.10 -2.00
CA GLN A 82 16.86 -16.59 -0.71
C GLN A 82 16.30 -18.00 -0.80
N ARG A 83 15.50 -18.26 -1.85
CA ARG A 83 14.79 -19.52 -2.02
C ARG A 83 14.47 -19.78 -3.49
N ILE A 84 14.44 -21.04 -3.88
CA ILE A 84 13.95 -21.49 -5.18
C ILE A 84 12.85 -22.51 -4.93
N ASP A 85 11.66 -22.24 -5.47
CA ASP A 85 10.49 -23.11 -5.40
C ASP A 85 10.20 -23.65 -6.80
N TYR A 86 10.41 -24.96 -7.03
CA TYR A 86 10.09 -25.61 -8.31
C TYR A 86 8.60 -25.87 -8.44
N THR A 87 7.98 -25.36 -9.51
CA THR A 87 6.52 -25.30 -9.65
C THR A 87 5.92 -26.48 -10.37
N ASN A 88 6.73 -27.36 -10.96
CA ASN A 88 6.30 -28.60 -11.60
C ASN A 88 7.20 -29.78 -11.24
N GLU A 89 6.73 -31.00 -11.50
CA GLU A 89 7.43 -32.24 -11.16
C GLU A 89 8.63 -32.52 -12.07
N GLN A 90 8.60 -31.98 -13.28
CA GLN A 90 9.67 -32.14 -14.28
C GLN A 90 10.85 -31.20 -14.02
N PHE A 91 10.77 -30.33 -13.01
CA PHE A 91 11.77 -29.31 -12.68
C PHE A 91 12.14 -28.41 -13.88
N THR A 92 11.14 -28.04 -14.68
CA THR A 92 11.29 -27.15 -15.84
C THR A 92 10.66 -25.78 -15.63
N ALA A 93 10.08 -25.53 -14.45
CA ALA A 93 9.57 -24.23 -14.05
C ALA A 93 9.85 -23.98 -12.56
N ALA A 94 10.22 -22.76 -12.22
CA ALA A 94 10.57 -22.37 -10.86
C ALA A 94 10.25 -20.90 -10.57
N THR A 95 10.04 -20.59 -9.30
CA THR A 95 10.02 -19.22 -8.79
C THR A 95 11.16 -19.06 -7.78
N ALA A 96 12.10 -18.17 -8.08
CA ALA A 96 13.16 -17.79 -7.17
C ALA A 96 12.76 -16.52 -6.40
N THR A 97 12.83 -16.56 -5.08
CA THR A 97 12.72 -15.36 -4.24
C THR A 97 14.10 -14.73 -4.14
N MET A 98 14.24 -13.55 -4.73
CA MET A 98 15.48 -12.79 -4.77
C MET A 98 15.44 -11.69 -3.73
N LEU A 99 16.50 -11.53 -2.94
CA LEU A 99 16.69 -10.33 -2.12
C LEU A 99 17.58 -9.38 -2.89
N VAL A 100 17.01 -8.32 -3.45
CA VAL A 100 17.77 -7.30 -4.19
C VAL A 100 17.95 -6.06 -3.34
N GLU A 101 19.12 -5.46 -3.40
CA GLU A 101 19.40 -4.18 -2.75
C GLU A 101 19.32 -3.06 -3.78
N GLN A 102 18.54 -2.01 -3.52
CA GLN A 102 18.47 -0.85 -4.40
C GLN A 102 18.22 0.46 -3.64
N ASN A 103 18.61 1.56 -4.25
CA ASN A 103 18.29 2.89 -3.76
C ASN A 103 16.86 3.24 -4.16
N ILE A 104 15.97 3.42 -3.17
CA ILE A 104 14.59 3.81 -3.46
C ILE A 104 14.46 5.34 -3.38
N MET A 105 13.87 5.94 -4.41
CA MET A 105 13.63 7.39 -4.51
C MET A 105 12.21 7.75 -4.06
N VAL A 106 11.82 7.34 -2.84
CA VAL A 106 10.55 7.73 -2.21
C VAL A 106 10.82 8.82 -1.16
N PRO A 107 10.01 9.90 -1.09
CA PRO A 107 10.10 10.87 0.00
C PRO A 107 10.08 10.17 1.38
N GLY A 108 11.04 10.49 2.25
CA GLY A 108 11.24 9.84 3.55
C GLY A 108 12.22 8.65 3.56
N PHE A 109 12.51 8.05 2.39
CA PHE A 109 13.48 6.97 2.22
C PHE A 109 14.60 7.30 1.22
N ALA A 110 14.56 8.51 0.64
CA ALA A 110 15.39 8.92 -0.47
C ALA A 110 16.89 8.64 -0.25
N GLY A 111 17.45 7.82 -1.13
CA GLY A 111 18.90 7.58 -1.22
C GLY A 111 19.47 6.55 -0.24
N LYS A 112 18.64 5.87 0.56
CA LYS A 112 19.11 4.75 1.40
C LYS A 112 18.97 3.42 0.65
N PRO A 113 19.97 2.52 0.72
CA PRO A 113 19.83 1.18 0.20
C PRO A 113 18.80 0.41 1.02
N VAL A 114 17.88 -0.26 0.34
CA VAL A 114 16.86 -1.12 0.95
C VAL A 114 16.93 -2.49 0.31
N LYS A 115 16.88 -3.54 1.13
CA LYS A 115 16.76 -4.93 0.68
C LYS A 115 15.29 -5.27 0.46
N ILE A 116 14.95 -5.66 -0.77
CA ILE A 116 13.58 -5.91 -1.21
C ILE A 116 13.48 -7.36 -1.72
N PRO A 117 12.56 -8.18 -1.17
CA PRO A 117 12.27 -9.48 -1.75
C PRO A 117 11.48 -9.31 -3.06
N VAL A 118 11.96 -9.93 -4.14
CA VAL A 118 11.37 -9.88 -5.48
C VAL A 118 11.19 -11.30 -5.99
N PRO A 119 9.96 -11.72 -6.35
CA PRO A 119 9.75 -12.99 -7.02
C PRO A 119 10.30 -12.93 -8.45
N SER A 120 11.01 -13.97 -8.86
CA SER A 120 11.63 -14.12 -10.17
C SER A 120 11.20 -15.44 -10.78
N HIS A 121 10.47 -15.41 -11.89
CA HIS A 121 9.92 -16.62 -12.51
C HIS A 121 10.82 -17.12 -13.63
N TRP A 122 11.01 -18.44 -13.68
CA TRP A 122 11.93 -19.10 -14.60
C TRP A 122 11.27 -20.33 -15.23
N LYS A 123 11.55 -20.57 -16.51
CA LYS A 123 11.09 -21.74 -17.27
C LYS A 123 12.21 -22.28 -18.15
N VAL A 124 12.21 -23.57 -18.44
CA VAL A 124 13.09 -24.16 -19.45
C VAL A 124 12.44 -24.01 -20.83
N GLU A 125 13.20 -23.55 -21.82
CA GLU A 125 12.74 -23.44 -23.22
C GLU A 125 13.22 -24.62 -24.08
N SER A 126 12.91 -24.58 -25.38
CA SER A 126 13.17 -25.67 -26.33
C SER A 126 14.65 -26.03 -26.51
N ASP A 127 15.55 -25.10 -26.19
CA ASP A 127 17.01 -25.29 -26.17
C ASP A 127 17.51 -25.96 -24.87
N GLY A 128 16.62 -26.25 -23.92
CA GLY A 128 16.94 -26.85 -22.63
C GLY A 128 17.54 -25.89 -21.61
N GLN A 129 17.61 -24.59 -21.89
CA GLN A 129 18.13 -23.58 -20.97
C GLN A 129 17.02 -22.89 -20.17
N TRP A 130 17.37 -22.37 -19.00
CA TRP A 130 16.45 -21.61 -18.15
C TRP A 130 16.32 -20.16 -18.60
N TYR A 131 15.10 -19.65 -18.68
CA TYR A 131 14.82 -18.27 -19.05
C TYR A 131 13.86 -17.62 -18.06
N TRP A 132 14.16 -16.37 -17.74
CA TRP A 132 13.29 -15.49 -16.98
C TRP A 132 12.07 -15.13 -17.82
N TRP A 133 10.89 -15.21 -17.22
CA TRP A 133 9.65 -14.92 -17.91
C TRP A 133 8.65 -14.20 -17.00
N VAL A 134 7.61 -13.63 -17.61
CA VAL A 134 6.53 -12.95 -16.89
C VAL A 134 5.20 -13.41 -17.43
N ASP A 135 4.31 -13.83 -16.53
CA ASP A 135 2.91 -14.03 -16.86
C ASP A 135 2.21 -12.68 -17.02
N GLN A 136 2.21 -12.16 -18.25
CA GLN A 136 1.65 -10.85 -18.57
C GLN A 136 0.14 -10.75 -18.26
N SER A 137 -0.57 -11.90 -18.24
CA SER A 137 -1.99 -11.95 -17.91
C SER A 137 -2.28 -11.65 -16.43
N LYS A 138 -1.26 -11.76 -15.56
CA LYS A 138 -1.39 -11.61 -14.10
C LYS A 138 -0.76 -10.33 -13.55
N LEU A 139 -0.23 -9.45 -14.39
CA LEU A 139 0.48 -8.24 -13.96
C LEU A 139 -0.35 -7.30 -13.08
N ASN A 140 -1.67 -7.28 -13.26
CA ASN A 140 -2.57 -6.41 -12.52
C ASN A 140 -3.35 -7.16 -11.42
N VAL A 141 -3.08 -8.44 -11.20
CA VAL A 141 -3.78 -9.22 -10.17
C VAL A 141 -3.02 -9.09 -8.86
N THR A 142 -3.63 -8.42 -7.88
CA THR A 142 -3.07 -8.34 -6.51
C THR A 142 -3.90 -9.19 -5.56
N PRO A 143 -3.39 -9.48 -4.34
CA PRO A 143 -4.22 -10.11 -3.29
C PRO A 143 -5.49 -9.35 -2.95
N PHE A 144 -5.59 -8.06 -3.32
CA PHE A 144 -6.77 -7.22 -3.14
C PHE A 144 -7.68 -7.16 -4.38
N GLY A 145 -7.44 -8.03 -5.37
CA GLY A 145 -8.15 -8.08 -6.65
C GLY A 145 -7.37 -7.42 -7.79
N GLU A 146 -8.03 -7.27 -8.94
CA GLU A 146 -7.46 -6.61 -10.11
C GLU A 146 -7.24 -5.11 -9.85
N MET A 147 -5.98 -4.68 -9.91
CA MET A 147 -5.59 -3.30 -9.86
C MET A 147 -6.05 -2.60 -11.15
N LYS A 148 -7.02 -1.70 -11.00
CA LYS A 148 -7.44 -0.80 -12.09
C LYS A 148 -6.66 0.51 -11.98
N PRO A 149 -6.15 1.06 -13.09
CA PRO A 149 -5.58 2.41 -13.09
C PRO A 149 -6.56 3.39 -12.45
N GLY A 150 -6.07 4.25 -11.56
CA GLY A 150 -6.87 5.32 -10.99
C GLY A 150 -7.30 6.32 -12.08
N PRO A 151 -8.41 7.06 -11.89
CA PRO A 151 -8.84 8.06 -12.86
C PRO A 151 -7.79 9.17 -12.99
N GLY A 152 -7.25 9.34 -14.20
CA GLY A 152 -6.45 10.51 -14.60
C GLY A 152 -4.93 10.30 -14.69
N ALA A 153 -4.29 11.11 -15.53
CA ALA A 153 -2.85 11.28 -15.55
C ALA A 153 -2.38 11.88 -14.21
N ARG A 154 -1.21 11.45 -13.71
CA ARG A 154 -0.55 12.10 -12.58
C ARG A 154 -0.18 13.54 -12.96
N THR A 155 -1.07 14.49 -12.70
CA THR A 155 -0.79 15.94 -12.76
C THR A 155 -0.19 16.46 -11.46
N GLY A 156 -0.08 15.61 -10.44
CA GLY A 156 0.51 15.95 -9.14
C GLY A 156 2.02 16.12 -9.24
N ARG A 157 2.48 17.37 -9.26
CA ARG A 157 3.85 17.72 -8.93
C ARG A 157 4.05 17.42 -7.44
N LEU A 158 5.09 16.65 -7.10
CA LEU A 158 5.49 16.48 -5.70
C LEU A 158 5.78 17.88 -5.13
N PRO A 159 5.24 18.23 -3.95
CA PRO A 159 5.49 19.54 -3.38
C PRO A 159 6.99 19.69 -3.08
N ASP A 160 7.56 20.85 -3.45
CA ASP A 160 8.99 21.15 -3.29
C ASP A 160 9.43 21.09 -1.80
N LYS A 161 8.46 21.17 -0.87
CA LYS A 161 8.63 20.89 0.56
C LYS A 161 7.49 20.01 1.06
N LEU A 162 7.84 18.99 1.85
CA LEU A 162 6.85 18.24 2.60
C LEU A 162 6.26 19.14 3.70
N PRO A 163 4.93 19.18 3.87
CA PRO A 163 4.32 19.95 4.93
C PRO A 163 4.76 19.42 6.30
N THR A 164 5.06 20.34 7.23
CA THR A 164 5.31 20.01 8.62
C THR A 164 3.99 19.70 9.35
N VAL A 165 4.09 19.11 10.54
CA VAL A 165 2.92 18.90 11.42
C VAL A 165 2.22 20.23 11.72
N GLU A 166 2.98 21.31 11.88
CA GLU A 166 2.42 22.65 12.10
C GLU A 166 1.66 23.18 10.88
N ASP A 167 2.17 22.93 9.68
CA ASP A 167 1.48 23.29 8.43
C ASP A 167 0.13 22.55 8.31
N ILE A 168 0.08 21.28 8.71
CA ILE A 168 -1.14 20.46 8.70
C ILE A 168 -2.17 21.04 9.70
N HIS A 169 -1.73 21.42 10.90
CA HIS A 169 -2.63 22.00 11.91
C HIS A 169 -3.09 23.42 11.57
N LYS A 170 -2.37 24.16 10.73
CA LYS A 170 -2.77 25.51 10.29
C LYS A 170 -3.59 25.52 9.00
N ALA A 171 -3.65 24.39 8.30
CA ALA A 171 -4.28 24.30 6.99
C ALA A 171 -5.81 24.49 7.06
N VAL A 172 -6.48 23.90 8.05
CA VAL A 172 -7.92 24.10 8.28
C VAL A 172 -8.12 25.13 9.38
N ARG A 173 -8.79 26.25 9.06
CA ARG A 173 -8.88 27.39 9.98
C ARG A 173 -10.20 28.15 9.84
N ALA A 174 -10.65 28.71 10.96
CA ALA A 174 -11.72 29.69 10.97
C ALA A 174 -11.19 31.09 10.63
N ASN A 175 -12.02 31.95 10.01
CA ASN A 175 -11.69 33.34 9.74
C ASN A 175 -11.70 34.22 11.01
N ARG A 176 -12.41 33.80 12.05
CA ARG A 176 -12.46 34.43 13.37
C ARG A 176 -12.57 33.39 14.48
N GLU A 177 -12.02 33.70 15.65
CA GLU A 177 -12.03 32.81 16.82
C GLU A 177 -13.08 33.18 17.86
N ALA A 178 -13.78 34.30 17.67
CA ALA A 178 -14.76 34.81 18.62
C ALA A 178 -16.01 35.31 17.91
N VAL A 179 -17.16 35.06 18.53
CA VAL A 179 -18.48 35.51 18.09
C VAL A 179 -19.21 36.09 19.30
N ALA A 180 -19.87 37.22 19.10
CA ALA A 180 -20.69 37.87 20.11
C ALA A 180 -22.15 37.91 19.63
N LEU A 181 -23.08 37.45 20.46
CA LEU A 181 -24.51 37.53 20.21
C LEU A 181 -25.19 38.32 21.33
N SER A 182 -26.30 38.99 21.01
CA SER A 182 -27.16 39.62 22.03
C SER A 182 -28.12 38.61 22.62
N ALA A 183 -28.35 38.71 23.93
CA ALA A 183 -29.34 37.93 24.64
C ALA A 183 -30.78 38.43 24.43
N SER A 184 -30.94 39.73 24.14
CA SER A 184 -32.23 40.44 24.08
C SER A 184 -32.68 40.78 22.65
N MET A 185 -31.79 40.64 21.67
CA MET A 185 -32.10 40.86 20.25
C MET A 185 -31.85 39.59 19.45
N ALA A 186 -32.80 39.26 18.57
CA ALA A 186 -32.59 38.21 17.58
C ALA A 186 -31.48 38.62 16.60
N GLY A 187 -30.64 37.67 16.21
CA GLY A 187 -29.48 37.99 15.39
C GLY A 187 -28.75 36.76 14.87
N LEU A 188 -28.03 36.96 13.76
CA LEU A 188 -27.23 35.94 13.09
C LEU A 188 -25.77 36.39 13.04
N GLU A 189 -24.86 35.47 13.35
CA GLU A 189 -23.42 35.65 13.18
C GLU A 189 -22.81 34.43 12.49
N THR A 190 -21.80 34.65 11.65
CA THR A 190 -21.27 33.60 10.76
C THR A 190 -19.76 33.44 10.83
N VAL A 191 -19.24 32.23 10.93
CA VAL A 191 -17.80 31.95 10.91
C VAL A 191 -17.47 31.12 9.69
N GLU A 192 -16.51 31.56 8.89
CA GLU A 192 -16.05 30.82 7.72
C GLU A 192 -14.91 29.89 8.12
N ILE A 193 -15.01 28.62 7.73
CA ILE A 193 -14.01 27.58 7.99
C ILE A 193 -13.46 27.11 6.65
N ALA A 194 -12.21 27.42 6.36
CA ALA A 194 -11.56 27.09 5.09
C ALA A 194 -10.67 25.85 5.21
N ASN A 195 -10.72 24.96 4.20
CA ASN A 195 -9.87 23.79 4.07
C ASN A 195 -8.65 24.08 3.17
N GLY A 196 -7.47 24.25 3.78
CA GLY A 196 -6.19 24.38 3.05
C GLY A 196 -5.46 23.06 2.78
N LEU A 197 -6.02 21.90 3.16
CA LEU A 197 -5.36 20.60 2.95
C LEU A 197 -5.56 20.08 1.52
N PRO A 198 -4.57 19.33 0.97
CA PRO A 198 -4.66 18.71 -0.35
C PRO A 198 -5.53 17.43 -0.29
N GLY A 199 -6.80 17.59 0.06
CA GLY A 199 -7.75 16.49 0.19
C GLY A 199 -9.04 16.92 0.89
N PRO A 200 -10.10 16.09 0.83
CA PRO A 200 -11.35 16.40 1.48
C PRO A 200 -11.23 16.28 3.00
N VAL A 201 -11.93 17.15 3.72
CA VAL A 201 -12.09 17.08 5.18
C VAL A 201 -13.56 17.02 5.56
N ARG A 202 -13.84 16.43 6.72
CA ARG A 202 -15.18 16.45 7.33
C ARG A 202 -15.16 17.26 8.62
N LEU A 203 -16.12 18.15 8.77
CA LEU A 203 -16.34 18.98 9.94
C LEU A 203 -17.43 18.38 10.82
N GLU A 204 -17.17 18.32 12.12
CA GLU A 204 -18.12 17.89 13.13
C GLU A 204 -18.26 18.99 14.19
N LEU A 205 -19.45 19.59 14.26
CA LEU A 205 -19.76 20.65 15.21
C LEU A 205 -20.15 20.04 16.56
N ALA A 206 -19.46 20.45 17.61
CA ALA A 206 -19.79 20.15 18.99
C ALA A 206 -20.03 21.46 19.77
N MET A 207 -21.27 21.65 20.20
CA MET A 207 -21.71 22.77 21.03
C MET A 207 -22.62 22.24 22.14
N GLY A 208 -22.41 22.72 23.37
CA GLY A 208 -23.34 22.46 24.47
C GLY A 208 -24.71 23.09 24.22
N GLN A 209 -25.78 22.55 24.80
CA GLN A 209 -27.12 23.12 24.64
C GLN A 209 -27.21 24.48 25.36
N ILE A 210 -27.39 25.55 24.57
CA ILE A 210 -27.62 26.92 25.05
C ILE A 210 -29.04 27.30 24.66
N ARG A 211 -29.94 27.44 25.64
CA ARG A 211 -31.34 27.75 25.36
C ARG A 211 -31.49 29.16 24.75
N GLY A 212 -32.05 29.22 23.55
CA GLY A 212 -32.21 30.44 22.75
C GLY A 212 -31.08 30.69 21.75
N ILE A 213 -30.10 29.78 21.63
CA ILE A 213 -29.04 29.85 20.62
C ILE A 213 -28.94 28.51 19.87
N SER A 214 -28.87 28.57 18.55
CA SER A 214 -28.59 27.43 17.69
C SER A 214 -27.34 27.68 16.85
N ALA A 215 -26.65 26.61 16.46
CA ALA A 215 -25.49 26.68 15.59
C ALA A 215 -25.56 25.57 14.53
N SER A 216 -25.28 25.90 13.28
CA SER A 216 -25.32 24.95 12.16
C SER A 216 -24.24 25.25 11.13
N LEU A 217 -23.74 24.18 10.49
CA LEU A 217 -22.86 24.26 9.33
C LEU A 217 -23.71 24.15 8.07
N ASP A 218 -23.46 25.00 7.08
CA ASP A 218 -24.07 24.90 5.74
C ASP A 218 -23.68 23.59 5.03
N LYS A 219 -22.46 23.11 5.26
CA LYS A 219 -21.94 21.82 4.81
C LYS A 219 -20.90 21.28 5.76
N THR A 220 -20.84 19.95 5.83
CA THR A 220 -19.93 19.22 6.73
C THR A 220 -18.79 18.54 5.98
N SER A 221 -18.76 18.57 4.65
CA SER A 221 -17.68 18.02 3.82
C SER A 221 -17.11 19.14 2.96
N LEU A 222 -15.80 19.32 3.01
CA LEU A 222 -15.08 20.35 2.25
C LEU A 222 -14.00 19.69 1.40
N ALA A 223 -14.02 19.93 0.09
CA ALA A 223 -12.90 19.60 -0.79
C ALA A 223 -11.71 20.56 -0.53
N SER A 224 -10.58 20.28 -1.18
CA SER A 224 -9.39 21.13 -1.11
C SER A 224 -9.71 22.55 -1.58
N GLY A 225 -9.40 23.56 -0.76
CA GLY A 225 -9.65 24.97 -1.06
C GLY A 225 -11.08 25.45 -0.78
N GLU A 226 -12.00 24.57 -0.38
CA GLU A 226 -13.38 24.96 -0.08
C GLU A 226 -13.54 25.55 1.33
N THR A 227 -14.63 26.29 1.52
CA THR A 227 -15.01 26.93 2.78
C THR A 227 -16.42 26.54 3.19
N ALA A 228 -16.65 26.25 4.48
CA ALA A 228 -17.97 26.10 5.11
C ALA A 228 -18.31 27.34 5.94
N VAL A 229 -19.60 27.61 6.12
CA VAL A 229 -20.13 28.69 6.95
C VAL A 229 -20.82 28.08 8.17
N LEU A 230 -20.26 28.34 9.35
CA LEU A 230 -20.88 28.08 10.64
C LEU A 230 -21.75 29.27 11.03
N THR A 231 -23.07 29.07 11.09
CA THR A 231 -24.02 30.12 11.46
C THR A 231 -24.46 29.92 12.91
N PHE A 232 -24.39 30.99 13.70
CA PHE A 232 -24.99 31.09 15.02
C PHE A 232 -26.24 31.95 14.95
N ASN A 233 -27.34 31.46 15.52
CA ASN A 233 -28.63 32.15 15.55
C ASN A 233 -29.08 32.35 17.00
N SER A 234 -29.31 33.60 17.39
CA SER A 234 -29.93 33.98 18.66
C SER A 234 -31.40 34.28 18.46
N GLU A 235 -32.26 33.69 19.29
CA GLU A 235 -33.71 33.92 19.29
C GLU A 235 -34.11 35.22 20.02
N GLY A 236 -33.14 35.98 20.56
CA GLY A 236 -33.42 37.22 21.31
C GLY A 236 -34.08 36.99 22.68
N SER A 237 -34.06 35.76 23.18
CA SER A 237 -34.59 35.36 24.48
C SER A 237 -33.69 34.35 25.20
N VAL A 238 -32.37 34.57 25.14
CA VAL A 238 -31.37 33.64 25.70
C VAL A 238 -31.50 33.58 27.23
N SER A 239 -31.51 32.37 27.80
CA SER A 239 -31.75 32.21 29.25
C SER A 239 -30.63 32.85 30.08
N ARG A 240 -31.01 33.55 31.17
CA ARG A 240 -30.09 34.32 32.05
C ARG A 240 -28.85 33.53 32.51
N GLN A 241 -28.98 32.22 32.72
CA GLN A 241 -27.86 31.36 33.15
C GLN A 241 -26.71 31.27 32.14
N TYR A 242 -26.96 31.58 30.86
CA TYR A 242 -25.98 31.56 29.78
C TYR A 242 -25.49 32.96 29.39
N GLN A 243 -26.12 34.02 29.89
CA GLN A 243 -25.75 35.41 29.61
C GLN A 243 -24.44 35.79 30.32
N SER A 244 -23.68 36.71 29.74
CA SER A 244 -22.39 37.21 30.28
C SER A 244 -21.36 36.11 30.58
N ARG A 245 -21.48 34.96 29.90
CA ARG A 245 -20.55 33.83 29.98
C ARG A 245 -19.93 33.58 28.61
N MET A 246 -18.67 33.14 28.63
CA MET A 246 -18.00 32.58 27.46
C MET A 246 -18.37 31.11 27.34
N HIS A 247 -18.89 30.72 26.18
CA HIS A 247 -19.16 29.33 25.81
C HIS A 247 -18.15 28.88 24.77
N LEU A 248 -17.62 27.68 24.94
CA LEU A 248 -16.71 27.10 23.97
C LEU A 248 -17.50 26.31 22.93
N VAL A 249 -17.29 26.66 21.67
CA VAL A 249 -17.83 25.93 20.52
C VAL A 249 -16.66 25.28 19.81
N THR A 250 -16.75 23.97 19.57
CA THR A 250 -15.65 23.22 18.98
C THR A 250 -16.07 22.61 17.64
N VAL A 251 -15.24 22.78 16.63
CA VAL A 251 -15.39 22.06 15.35
C VAL A 251 -14.22 21.08 15.23
N ARG A 252 -14.52 19.79 15.19
CA ARG A 252 -13.54 18.73 14.98
C ARG A 252 -13.38 18.47 13.49
N VAL A 253 -12.15 18.41 13.03
CA VAL A 253 -11.78 18.16 11.64
C VAL A 253 -11.31 16.71 11.50
N HIS A 254 -11.97 15.95 10.64
CA HIS A 254 -11.56 14.59 10.26
C HIS A 254 -10.88 14.62 8.89
N PRO A 255 -9.80 13.83 8.67
CA PRO A 255 -9.25 12.80 9.57
C PRO A 255 -8.17 13.30 10.55
N THR A 256 -7.78 14.57 10.50
CA THR A 256 -6.62 15.08 11.28
C THR A 256 -6.85 15.15 12.78
N ASN A 257 -8.10 15.01 13.24
CA ASN A 257 -8.53 15.22 14.64
C ASN A 257 -8.15 16.59 15.20
N GLN A 258 -7.88 17.57 14.33
CA GLN A 258 -7.67 18.95 14.74
C GLN A 258 -8.99 19.52 15.28
N THR A 259 -8.91 20.30 16.37
CA THR A 259 -10.06 21.02 16.93
C THR A 259 -9.90 22.50 16.69
N ILE A 260 -10.91 23.12 16.08
CA ILE A 260 -11.04 24.57 15.98
C ILE A 260 -11.95 25.02 17.13
N SER A 261 -11.41 25.86 18.01
CA SER A 261 -12.13 26.38 19.18
C SER A 261 -12.58 27.81 18.95
N LEU A 262 -13.89 28.04 19.04
CA LEU A 262 -14.51 29.36 18.93
C LEU A 262 -15.06 29.79 20.30
N LYS A 263 -14.83 31.05 20.65
CA LYS A 263 -15.36 31.70 21.86
C LYS A 263 -16.68 32.38 21.52
N LEU A 264 -17.78 31.83 22.01
CA LEU A 264 -19.10 32.44 21.90
C LEU A 264 -19.41 33.24 23.17
N THR A 265 -19.60 34.55 23.04
CA THR A 265 -20.01 35.42 24.14
C THR A 265 -21.45 35.87 23.94
N VAL A 266 -22.26 35.75 24.98
CA VAL A 266 -23.65 36.25 24.96
C VAL A 266 -23.71 37.52 25.78
N GLY A 267 -23.77 38.67 25.10
CA GLY A 267 -23.93 39.99 25.71
C GLY A 267 -25.38 40.28 26.09
N PRO A 268 -25.63 41.34 26.87
CA PRO A 268 -26.98 41.80 27.18
C PRO A 268 -27.81 42.15 25.94
#